data_AF-A0A3A8N011-F1
#
_entry.id   AF-A0A3A8N011-F1
#
_cell.length_a   1.000
_cell.length_b   1.000
_cell.length_c   1.000
_cell.angle_alpha   90.00
_cell.angle_beta   90.00
_cell.angle_gamma   90.00
#
_symmetry.space_group_name_H-M   'P 1'
#
loop_
_entity.id
_entity.type
_entity.pdbx_description
1 polymer ?
#
loop_
_entity_poly.entity_id
_entity_poly.type
_entity_poly.pdbx_seq_one_letter_code
_entity_poly.pdbx_strand_id
1 'polypeptide(L)'
;MEEPDRPSYNAGPPAMRLHEAQKLLDRCFSGTREGAPRLHEPSDSRFAGRGGAVWLEYRWYVRERGMAEVFLKWDRVTSGSPTAAEATVLRTHLLGQSQMLAQRALRTVEGGTPAPERVLDVLRSDGIRRECVAKGRTTVTVEHWESTRPTALLDVARFEELAAPLEAEESTPESRHEAVQRLAAAERSPRVADVLLRMVARKPSLMALRILSEWGEVKAREFLQRDLAALTPGNAADLWALTALDRRFEAWEALARPV
;
A
#
# COMPACT_ATOMS: atom_id res chain seq x y z
N MET A 1 18.90 54.09 -5.23
CA MET A 1 19.77 52.90 -5.23
C MET A 1 18.95 51.80 -4.59
N GLU A 2 18.24 51.03 -5.40
CA GLU A 2 17.52 49.83 -4.95
C GLU A 2 18.54 48.69 -4.83
N GLU A 3 18.60 48.05 -3.68
CA GLU A 3 19.39 46.84 -3.48
C GLU A 3 18.83 45.71 -4.37
N PRO A 4 19.68 44.95 -5.07
CA PRO A 4 19.22 43.78 -5.82
C PRO A 4 18.83 42.68 -4.83
N ASP A 5 17.61 42.16 -5.00
CA ASP A 5 17.08 40.98 -4.33
C ASP A 5 18.12 39.85 -4.31
N ARG A 6 18.60 39.50 -3.12
CA ARG A 6 19.45 38.32 -2.93
C ARG A 6 18.60 37.07 -3.18
N PRO A 7 19.06 36.09 -3.96
CA PRO A 7 18.38 34.81 -4.06
C PRO A 7 18.35 34.18 -2.66
N SER A 8 17.15 33.79 -2.21
CA SER A 8 16.95 33.07 -0.96
C SER A 8 17.76 31.75 -0.98
N TYR A 9 18.86 31.73 -0.25
CA TYR A 9 19.76 30.58 -0.09
C TYR A 9 19.15 29.41 0.72
N ASN A 10 17.84 29.48 1.04
CA ASN A 10 17.14 28.46 1.83
C ASN A 10 16.17 27.58 1.01
N ALA A 11 16.22 27.62 -0.32
CA ALA A 11 15.52 26.64 -1.12
C ALA A 11 16.23 25.28 -1.01
N GLY A 12 15.77 24.44 -0.08
CA GLY A 12 16.18 23.04 -0.02
C GLY A 12 16.02 22.36 -1.40
N PRO A 13 16.78 21.28 -1.67
CA PRO A 13 16.78 20.64 -2.98
C PRO A 13 15.34 20.31 -3.43
N PRO A 14 14.96 20.63 -4.68
CA PRO A 14 13.60 20.46 -5.17
C PRO A 14 13.17 18.99 -5.10
N ALA A 15 11.87 18.72 -4.98
CA ALA A 15 11.37 17.36 -5.11
C ALA A 15 11.63 16.83 -6.53
N MET A 16 11.70 15.50 -6.63
CA MET A 16 11.74 14.80 -7.91
C MET A 16 10.48 15.15 -8.71
N ARG A 17 10.63 15.47 -10.00
CA ARG A 17 9.46 15.68 -10.86
C ARG A 17 8.67 14.38 -10.98
N LEU A 18 7.34 14.47 -11.10
CA LEU A 18 6.47 13.31 -11.23
C LEU A 18 6.91 12.37 -12.36
N HIS A 19 7.23 12.95 -13.52
CA HIS A 19 7.69 12.17 -14.68
C HIS A 19 9.05 11.49 -14.46
N GLU A 20 9.92 12.05 -13.62
CA GLU A 20 11.19 11.43 -13.23
C GLU A 20 10.95 10.25 -12.30
N ALA A 21 10.01 10.36 -11.36
CA ALA A 21 9.59 9.28 -10.48
C ALA A 21 8.96 8.12 -11.28
N GLN A 22 8.09 8.43 -12.24
CA GLN A 22 7.50 7.43 -13.14
C GLN A 22 8.57 6.75 -14.01
N LYS A 23 9.49 7.52 -14.61
CA LYS A 23 10.63 6.96 -15.36
C LYS A 23 11.55 6.11 -14.49
N LEU A 24 11.77 6.50 -13.23
CA LEU A 24 12.53 5.69 -12.28
C LEU A 24 11.86 4.34 -12.06
N LEU A 25 10.54 4.31 -11.82
CA LEU A 25 9.77 3.08 -11.68
C LEU A 25 9.85 2.21 -12.94
N ASP A 26 9.64 2.80 -14.12
CA ASP A 26 9.68 2.07 -15.39
C ASP A 26 11.06 1.43 -15.62
N ARG A 27 12.15 2.14 -15.31
CA ARG A 27 13.51 1.56 -15.36
C ARG A 27 13.71 0.47 -14.31
N CYS A 28 13.32 0.73 -13.06
CA CYS A 28 13.53 -0.18 -11.95
C CYS A 28 12.78 -1.49 -12.14
N PHE A 29 11.55 -1.46 -12.66
CA PHE A 29 10.71 -2.64 -12.86
C PHE A 29 10.64 -3.12 -14.32
N SER A 30 11.47 -2.56 -15.21
CA SER A 30 11.56 -2.99 -16.61
C SER A 30 11.69 -4.51 -16.76
N GLY A 31 10.88 -5.08 -17.65
CA GLY A 31 10.79 -6.53 -17.89
C GLY A 31 10.01 -7.32 -16.84
N THR A 32 9.41 -6.65 -15.84
CA THR A 32 8.54 -7.29 -14.84
C THR A 32 7.09 -7.19 -15.28
N ARG A 33 6.35 -8.28 -15.13
CA ARG A 33 4.92 -8.34 -15.48
C ARG A 33 4.11 -7.47 -14.52
N GLU A 34 3.18 -6.68 -15.05
CA GLU A 34 2.13 -6.05 -14.24
C GLU A 34 1.05 -7.09 -13.93
N GLY A 35 0.72 -7.25 -12.65
CA GLY A 35 -0.28 -8.22 -12.17
C GLY A 35 -1.71 -7.71 -12.32
N ALA A 36 -1.90 -6.39 -12.32
CA ALA A 36 -3.19 -5.74 -12.46
C ALA A 36 -3.03 -4.38 -13.16
N PRO A 37 -4.08 -3.86 -13.81
CA PRO A 37 -4.07 -2.54 -14.42
C PRO A 37 -3.71 -1.45 -13.41
N ARG A 38 -2.87 -0.49 -13.83
CA ARG A 38 -2.49 0.67 -13.03
C ARG A 38 -3.73 1.44 -12.57
N LEU A 39 -3.75 1.83 -11.30
CA LEU A 39 -4.79 2.69 -10.74
C LEU A 39 -4.25 4.10 -10.67
N HIS A 40 -4.65 4.95 -11.61
CA HIS A 40 -4.18 6.33 -11.73
C HIS A 40 -5.36 7.28 -11.51
N GLU A 41 -5.42 7.88 -10.32
CA GLU A 41 -6.56 8.70 -9.87
C GLU A 41 -6.95 9.80 -10.86
N PRO A 42 -6.02 10.60 -11.44
CA PRO A 42 -6.42 11.71 -12.32
C PRO A 42 -7.16 11.28 -13.60
N SER A 43 -6.93 10.06 -14.09
CA SER A 43 -7.55 9.57 -15.34
C SER A 43 -8.68 8.57 -15.09
N ASP A 44 -9.00 8.27 -13.83
CA ASP A 44 -10.00 7.28 -13.47
C ASP A 44 -11.33 7.97 -13.16
N SER A 45 -12.33 7.73 -14.02
CA SER A 45 -13.63 8.39 -13.97
C SER A 45 -14.39 8.15 -12.67
N ARG A 46 -14.07 7.09 -11.92
CA ARG A 46 -14.66 6.82 -10.60
C ARG A 46 -14.32 7.90 -9.57
N PHE A 47 -13.20 8.60 -9.76
CA PHE A 47 -12.71 9.66 -8.86
C PHE A 47 -12.98 11.08 -9.40
N ALA A 48 -13.63 11.20 -10.56
CA ALA A 48 -13.99 12.49 -11.13
C ALA A 48 -14.85 13.30 -10.13
N GLY A 49 -14.35 14.48 -9.73
CA GLY A 49 -15.04 15.36 -8.79
C GLY A 49 -15.05 14.90 -7.32
N ARG A 50 -14.37 13.79 -6.97
CA ARG A 50 -14.37 13.20 -5.62
C ARG A 50 -13.05 13.37 -4.86
N GLY A 51 -12.31 14.41 -5.19
CA GLY A 51 -10.88 14.40 -4.98
C GLY A 51 -10.34 15.10 -3.73
N GLY A 52 -9.20 14.64 -3.22
CA GLY A 52 -8.46 15.26 -2.10
C GLY A 52 -7.48 16.36 -2.54
N ALA A 53 -6.59 16.79 -1.65
CA ALA A 53 -5.52 17.77 -1.96
C ALA A 53 -4.35 17.16 -2.78
N VAL A 54 -4.39 15.86 -3.03
CA VAL A 54 -3.30 15.09 -3.66
C VAL A 54 -3.85 14.20 -4.78
N TRP A 55 -2.94 13.72 -5.62
CA TRP A 55 -3.18 12.69 -6.63
C TRP A 55 -2.37 11.44 -6.29
N LEU A 56 -2.95 10.29 -6.61
CA LEU A 56 -2.39 9.00 -6.29
C LEU A 56 -2.27 8.09 -7.53
N GLU A 57 -1.22 7.27 -7.54
CA GLU A 57 -1.01 6.22 -8.53
C GLU A 57 -0.57 4.93 -7.83
N TYR A 58 -1.22 3.81 -8.14
CA TYR A 58 -0.77 2.47 -7.77
C TYR A 58 -0.37 1.64 -8.98
N ARG A 59 0.65 0.81 -8.79
CA ARG A 59 1.09 -0.23 -9.75
C ARG A 59 1.37 -1.52 -9.00
N TRP A 60 1.14 -2.65 -9.65
CA TRP A 60 1.40 -3.99 -9.08
C TRP A 60 2.28 -4.79 -10.03
N TYR A 61 3.51 -5.07 -9.60
CA TYR A 61 4.45 -5.91 -10.36
C TYR A 61 4.54 -7.28 -9.71
N VAL A 62 4.45 -8.36 -10.49
CA VAL A 62 4.42 -9.73 -9.98
C VAL A 62 5.54 -10.57 -10.56
N ARG A 63 6.14 -11.42 -9.72
CA ARG A 63 7.20 -12.36 -10.10
C ARG A 63 7.31 -13.46 -9.05
N GLU A 64 7.63 -14.69 -9.48
CA GLU A 64 7.87 -15.83 -8.59
C GLU A 64 6.67 -16.10 -7.66
N ARG A 65 6.82 -15.85 -6.35
CA ARG A 65 5.76 -15.98 -5.33
C ARG A 65 5.52 -14.65 -4.63
N GLY A 66 5.84 -13.54 -5.28
CA GLY A 66 5.81 -12.21 -4.69
C GLY A 66 5.22 -11.15 -5.60
N MET A 67 4.90 -10.03 -4.97
CA MET A 67 4.33 -8.84 -5.58
C MET A 67 4.98 -7.59 -4.99
N ALA A 68 5.31 -6.64 -5.85
CA ALA A 68 5.67 -5.29 -5.48
C ALA A 68 4.47 -4.38 -5.77
N GLU A 69 3.83 -3.89 -4.72
CA GLU A 69 2.85 -2.83 -4.83
C GLU A 69 3.56 -1.48 -4.69
N VAL A 70 3.49 -0.67 -5.73
CA VAL A 70 4.07 0.67 -5.74
C VAL A 70 2.96 1.70 -5.58
N PHE A 71 3.18 2.64 -4.68
CA PHE A 71 2.35 3.81 -4.41
C PHE A 71 3.14 5.08 -4.71
N LEU A 72 2.59 5.95 -5.53
CA LEU A 72 3.12 7.26 -5.86
C LEU A 72 2.09 8.34 -5.52
N LYS A 73 2.55 9.39 -4.85
CA LYS A 73 1.73 10.53 -4.40
C LYS A 73 2.38 11.84 -4.83
N TRP A 74 1.56 12.77 -5.30
CA TRP A 74 1.96 14.14 -5.61
C TRP A 74 0.82 15.11 -5.30
N ASP A 75 1.14 16.39 -5.17
CA ASP A 75 0.14 17.41 -4.88
C ASP A 75 -0.69 17.73 -6.13
N ARG A 76 -1.94 18.15 -5.92
CA ARG A 76 -2.77 18.63 -7.02
C ARG A 76 -2.28 20.00 -7.46
N VAL A 77 -1.81 20.08 -8.70
CA VAL A 77 -1.43 21.36 -9.31
C VAL A 77 -2.71 22.00 -9.85
N THR A 78 -3.23 23.02 -9.16
CA THR A 78 -4.52 23.68 -9.47
C THR A 78 -4.46 24.66 -10.64
N SER A 79 -3.28 25.14 -11.03
CA SER A 79 -3.14 26.22 -12.02
C SER A 79 -1.83 26.20 -12.82
N GLY A 80 -1.09 25.08 -12.80
CA GLY A 80 0.23 24.96 -13.41
C GLY A 80 0.30 23.86 -14.47
N SER A 81 1.33 23.93 -15.32
CA SER A 81 1.63 22.88 -16.30
C SER A 81 1.78 21.51 -15.60
N PRO A 82 1.19 20.42 -16.11
CA PRO A 82 1.39 19.06 -15.59
C PRO A 82 2.87 18.67 -15.46
N THR A 83 3.75 19.29 -16.25
CA THR A 83 5.20 19.09 -16.22
C THR A 83 5.88 19.62 -14.96
N ALA A 84 5.22 20.51 -14.20
CA ALA A 84 5.73 21.05 -12.94
C ALA A 84 5.38 20.17 -11.73
N ALA A 85 4.52 19.15 -11.88
CA ALA A 85 4.13 18.27 -10.78
C ALA A 85 5.36 17.58 -10.14
N GLU A 86 5.39 17.58 -8.82
CA GLU A 86 6.48 17.03 -8.01
C GLU A 86 5.99 15.84 -7.19
N ALA A 87 6.71 14.72 -7.28
CA ALA A 87 6.43 13.56 -6.46
C ALA A 87 6.81 13.86 -5.02
N THR A 88 5.90 13.63 -4.08
CA THR A 88 6.17 13.84 -2.65
C THR A 88 6.49 12.52 -1.96
N VAL A 89 5.84 11.42 -2.36
CA VAL A 89 6.07 10.08 -1.80
C VAL A 89 6.12 9.04 -2.91
N LEU A 90 7.14 8.19 -2.87
CA LEU A 90 7.21 6.93 -3.63
C LEU A 90 7.43 5.79 -2.63
N ARG A 91 6.47 4.87 -2.52
CA ARG A 91 6.54 3.74 -1.60
C ARG A 91 6.38 2.43 -2.36
N THR A 92 7.18 1.43 -2.03
CA THR A 92 7.03 0.07 -2.54
C THR A 92 6.80 -0.87 -1.37
N HIS A 93 5.67 -1.59 -1.37
CA HIS A 93 5.43 -2.71 -0.46
C HIS A 93 5.80 -4.01 -1.18
N LEU A 94 6.76 -4.74 -0.64
CA LEU A 94 7.14 -6.08 -1.10
C LEU A 94 6.38 -7.12 -0.30
N LEU A 95 5.45 -7.79 -0.96
CA LEU A 95 4.57 -8.81 -0.41
C LEU A 95 4.92 -10.19 -0.99
N GLY A 96 4.81 -11.25 -0.20
CA GLY A 96 5.24 -12.59 -0.60
C GLY A 96 6.75 -12.70 -0.79
N GLN A 97 7.21 -13.72 -1.51
CA GLN A 97 8.65 -14.00 -1.67
C GLN A 97 9.09 -13.79 -3.11
N SER A 98 9.91 -12.75 -3.35
CA SER A 98 10.66 -12.61 -4.60
C SER A 98 11.93 -11.79 -4.41
N GLN A 99 13.08 -12.46 -4.55
CA GLN A 99 14.38 -11.79 -4.50
C GLN A 99 14.54 -10.81 -5.66
N MET A 100 14.00 -11.16 -6.84
CA MET A 100 14.06 -10.29 -8.00
C MET A 100 13.30 -8.99 -7.72
N LEU A 101 12.06 -9.04 -7.23
CA LEU A 101 11.30 -7.83 -6.91
C LEU A 101 11.98 -6.99 -5.83
N ALA A 102 12.57 -7.63 -4.81
CA ALA A 102 13.34 -6.92 -3.79
C ALA A 102 14.52 -6.15 -4.40
N GLN A 103 15.34 -6.80 -5.24
CA GLN A 103 16.44 -6.15 -5.95
C GLN A 103 15.96 -5.01 -6.84
N ARG A 104 14.85 -5.21 -7.58
CA ARG A 104 14.26 -4.18 -8.45
C ARG A 104 13.80 -2.96 -7.64
N ALA A 105 13.13 -3.19 -6.50
CA ALA A 105 12.66 -2.13 -5.61
C ALA A 105 13.81 -1.36 -4.95
N LEU A 106 14.88 -2.03 -4.52
CA LEU A 106 16.06 -1.37 -3.92
C LEU A 106 16.73 -0.37 -4.87
N ARG A 107 16.65 -0.57 -6.18
CA ARG A 107 17.15 0.43 -7.16
C ARG A 107 16.39 1.76 -7.12
N THR A 108 15.19 1.80 -6.54
CA THR A 108 14.45 3.07 -6.38
C THR A 108 15.08 3.95 -5.31
N VAL A 109 15.74 3.37 -4.29
CA VAL A 109 16.39 4.09 -3.19
C VAL A 109 17.86 4.42 -3.47
N GLU A 110 18.48 3.83 -4.50
CA GLU A 110 19.86 4.15 -4.91
C GLU A 110 20.06 5.65 -5.18
N GLY A 111 21.16 6.21 -4.67
CA GLY A 111 21.52 7.63 -4.85
C GLY A 111 20.68 8.63 -4.04
N GLY A 112 19.78 8.17 -3.15
CA GLY A 112 19.14 9.02 -2.15
C GLY A 112 19.98 9.17 -0.88
N THR A 113 19.72 10.21 -0.10
CA THR A 113 20.30 10.39 1.23
C THR A 113 19.40 9.74 2.29
N PRO A 114 19.92 9.15 3.37
CA PRO A 114 19.07 8.64 4.44
C PRO A 114 18.09 9.71 4.95
N ALA A 115 16.79 9.41 5.01
CA ALA A 115 15.77 10.40 5.35
C ALA A 115 15.78 10.76 6.87
N PRO A 116 15.86 12.05 7.25
CA PRO A 116 16.10 12.49 8.62
C PRO A 116 14.96 12.21 9.62
N GLU A 117 13.71 12.03 9.16
CA GLU A 117 12.54 11.75 10.01
C GLU A 117 12.67 10.44 10.83
N ARG A 118 13.75 9.68 10.63
CA ARG A 118 14.01 8.40 11.29
C ARG A 118 14.97 8.40 12.48
N VAL A 119 15.47 9.54 12.94
CA VAL A 119 16.12 9.58 14.27
C VAL A 119 15.08 9.33 15.39
N LEU A 120 13.79 9.53 15.13
CA LEU A 120 12.68 9.29 16.08
C LEU A 120 11.83 8.04 15.78
N ASP A 121 11.84 7.51 14.55
CA ASP A 121 11.12 6.29 14.15
C ASP A 121 11.82 4.98 14.61
N VAL A 122 12.84 5.08 15.48
CA VAL A 122 13.60 4.00 16.15
C VAL A 122 12.72 3.12 17.07
N LEU A 123 11.41 3.38 17.15
CA LEU A 123 10.45 2.74 18.07
C LEU A 123 9.44 1.77 17.44
N ARG A 124 9.62 1.26 16.21
CA ARG A 124 8.60 0.38 15.59
C ARG A 124 8.83 -1.11 15.85
N SER A 125 7.96 -1.70 16.66
CA SER A 125 7.81 -3.13 16.94
C SER A 125 6.94 -3.89 15.93
N ASP A 126 6.68 -3.31 14.74
CA ASP A 126 5.76 -3.88 13.74
C ASP A 126 6.40 -4.99 12.86
N GLY A 127 7.68 -5.27 13.04
CA GLY A 127 8.38 -6.37 12.36
C GLY A 127 8.64 -6.16 10.86
N ILE A 128 8.31 -4.98 10.31
CA ILE A 128 8.49 -4.67 8.89
C ILE A 128 9.84 -3.99 8.69
N ARG A 129 10.72 -4.63 7.91
CA ARG A 129 12.00 -4.03 7.51
C ARG A 129 11.77 -2.95 6.46
N ARG A 130 12.40 -1.79 6.60
CA ARG A 130 12.17 -0.64 5.71
C ARG A 130 13.46 0.07 5.32
N GLU A 131 13.71 0.17 4.02
CA GLU A 131 14.73 1.08 3.45
C GLU A 131 14.06 2.42 3.12
N CYS A 132 14.65 3.54 3.56
CA CYS A 132 14.06 4.86 3.34
C CYS A 132 15.13 5.91 3.04
N VAL A 133 14.95 6.63 1.94
CA VAL A 133 15.83 7.72 1.52
C VAL A 133 15.01 8.94 1.09
N ALA A 134 15.64 10.10 1.17
CA ALA A 134 15.18 11.33 0.55
C ALA A 134 15.89 11.53 -0.80
N LYS A 135 15.13 11.97 -1.81
CA LYS A 135 15.63 12.47 -3.08
C LYS A 135 15.08 13.89 -3.27
N GLY A 136 15.86 14.87 -2.80
CA GLY A 136 15.33 16.20 -2.55
C GLY A 136 14.26 16.17 -1.45
N ARG A 137 13.09 16.73 -1.72
CA ARG A 137 11.92 16.65 -0.82
C ARG A 137 11.07 15.38 -0.99
N THR A 138 11.39 14.52 -1.96
CA THR A 138 10.64 13.28 -2.20
C THR A 138 11.10 12.19 -1.25
N THR A 139 10.18 11.62 -0.48
CA THR A 139 10.47 10.45 0.36
C THR A 139 10.29 9.17 -0.45
N VAL A 140 11.33 8.34 -0.50
CA VAL A 140 11.33 7.05 -1.18
C VAL A 140 11.48 5.93 -0.16
N THR A 141 10.52 5.00 -0.12
CA THR A 141 10.51 3.91 0.87
C THR A 141 10.28 2.56 0.21
N VAL A 142 11.06 1.56 0.61
CA VAL A 142 10.84 0.14 0.30
C VAL A 142 10.54 -0.59 1.60
N GLU A 143 9.38 -1.22 1.71
CA GLU A 143 8.95 -1.99 2.87
C GLU A 143 8.93 -3.47 2.53
N HIS A 144 9.63 -4.27 3.33
CA HIS A 144 9.67 -5.73 3.22
C HIS A 144 8.65 -6.34 4.18
N TRP A 145 7.47 -6.66 3.68
CA TRP A 145 6.39 -7.26 4.48
C TRP A 145 6.52 -8.79 4.60
N GLU A 146 7.35 -9.38 3.73
CA GLU A 146 7.78 -10.79 3.77
C GLU A 146 8.50 -11.16 5.07
N SER A 147 9.04 -10.19 5.80
CA SER A 147 9.87 -10.39 7.00
C SER A 147 9.07 -10.64 8.29
N THR A 148 7.74 -10.61 8.24
CA THR A 148 6.90 -11.07 9.35
C THR A 148 7.07 -12.59 9.47
N ARG A 149 8.10 -13.01 10.20
CA ARG A 149 8.40 -14.43 10.47
C ARG A 149 7.13 -15.12 10.96
N PRO A 150 6.94 -16.43 10.68
CA PRO A 150 5.85 -17.17 11.29
C PRO A 150 5.93 -17.00 12.81
N THR A 151 4.97 -16.30 13.41
CA THR A 151 4.77 -16.34 14.86
C THR A 151 4.40 -17.77 15.21
N ALA A 152 4.92 -18.30 16.32
CA ALA A 152 4.49 -19.61 16.80
C ALA A 152 2.95 -19.63 16.86
N LEU A 153 2.34 -20.73 16.41
CA LEU A 153 0.90 -20.87 16.48
C LEU A 153 0.46 -20.70 17.93
N LEU A 154 -0.57 -19.89 18.15
CA LEU A 154 -1.20 -19.75 19.45
C LEU A 154 -1.74 -21.11 19.91
N ASP A 155 -1.78 -21.34 21.22
CA ASP A 155 -2.61 -22.44 21.72
C ASP A 155 -4.09 -22.23 21.34
N VAL A 156 -4.87 -23.30 21.41
CA VAL A 156 -6.27 -23.30 20.97
C VAL A 156 -7.11 -22.30 21.78
N ALA A 157 -6.93 -22.27 23.11
CA ALA A 157 -7.71 -21.41 23.99
C ALA A 157 -7.44 -19.92 23.70
N ARG A 158 -6.18 -19.55 23.50
CA ARG A 158 -5.79 -18.17 23.17
C ARG A 158 -6.25 -17.77 21.77
N PHE A 159 -6.21 -18.68 20.81
CA PHE A 159 -6.76 -18.44 19.48
C PHE A 159 -8.26 -18.18 19.53
N GLU A 160 -9.02 -19.04 20.21
CA GLU A 160 -10.47 -18.91 20.37
C GLU A 160 -10.85 -17.62 21.09
N GLU A 161 -10.12 -17.24 22.15
CA GLU A 161 -10.31 -15.97 22.87
C GLU A 161 -10.17 -14.75 21.95
N LEU A 162 -9.13 -14.73 21.11
CA LEU A 162 -8.87 -13.63 20.18
C LEU A 162 -9.81 -13.62 18.97
N ALA A 163 -10.29 -14.80 18.54
CA ALA A 163 -11.20 -14.93 17.41
C ALA A 163 -12.66 -14.65 17.79
N ALA A 164 -13.08 -14.93 19.04
CA ALA A 164 -14.48 -14.81 19.48
C ALA A 164 -15.14 -13.45 19.17
N PRO A 165 -14.49 -12.28 19.35
CA PRO A 165 -15.10 -11.00 19.01
C PRO A 165 -15.43 -10.82 17.52
N LEU A 166 -14.76 -11.56 16.62
CA LEU A 166 -15.01 -11.52 15.18
C LEU A 166 -16.25 -12.33 14.78
N GLU A 167 -16.67 -13.26 15.63
CA GLU A 167 -17.85 -14.10 15.41
C GLU A 167 -19.13 -13.48 15.99
N ALA A 168 -19.00 -12.57 16.96
CA ALA A 168 -20.11 -11.90 17.63
C ALA A 168 -21.05 -11.10 16.68
N GLU A 169 -22.35 -11.33 16.81
CA GLU A 169 -23.39 -10.66 16.00
C GLU A 169 -23.49 -9.17 16.31
N GLU A 170 -23.23 -8.75 17.54
CA GLU A 170 -23.36 -7.35 17.98
C GLU A 170 -22.04 -6.55 17.91
N SER A 171 -21.01 -7.08 17.26
CA SER A 171 -19.71 -6.39 17.15
C SER A 171 -19.81 -5.09 16.32
N THR A 172 -19.43 -3.95 16.90
CA THR A 172 -19.29 -2.68 16.16
C THR A 172 -18.16 -2.72 15.11
N PRO A 173 -18.14 -1.82 14.10
CA PRO A 173 -17.03 -1.72 13.16
C PRO A 173 -15.66 -1.53 13.82
N GLU A 174 -15.58 -0.72 14.86
CA GLU A 174 -14.35 -0.40 15.58
C GLU A 174 -13.84 -1.60 16.36
N SER A 175 -14.72 -2.32 17.07
CA SER A 175 -14.33 -3.51 17.83
C SER A 175 -13.87 -4.64 16.92
N ARG A 176 -14.50 -4.80 15.75
CA ARG A 176 -14.01 -5.73 14.71
C ARG A 176 -12.66 -5.30 14.18
N HIS A 177 -12.46 -4.02 13.88
CA HIS A 177 -11.18 -3.51 13.38
C HIS A 177 -10.04 -3.88 14.32
N GLU A 178 -10.22 -3.61 15.62
CA GLU A 178 -9.22 -3.91 16.64
C GLU A 178 -9.01 -5.43 16.81
N ALA A 179 -10.09 -6.22 16.85
CA ALA A 179 -10.00 -7.67 16.98
C ALA A 179 -9.26 -8.31 15.80
N VAL A 180 -9.50 -7.82 14.57
CA VAL A 180 -8.78 -8.27 13.37
C VAL A 180 -7.29 -7.97 13.51
N GLN A 181 -6.92 -6.75 13.92
CA GLN A 181 -5.51 -6.38 14.12
C GLN A 181 -4.84 -7.24 15.19
N ARG A 182 -5.50 -7.45 16.34
CA ARG A 182 -4.96 -8.27 17.43
C ARG A 182 -4.72 -9.71 17.00
N LEU A 183 -5.70 -10.33 16.32
CA LEU A 183 -5.56 -11.70 15.84
C LEU A 183 -4.45 -11.83 14.80
N ALA A 184 -4.41 -10.96 13.78
CA ALA A 184 -3.42 -11.02 12.72
C ALA A 184 -1.99 -10.64 13.16
N ALA A 185 -1.86 -9.80 14.19
CA ALA A 185 -0.57 -9.51 14.82
C ALA A 185 -0.07 -10.69 15.67
N ALA A 186 -0.99 -11.40 16.33
CA ALA A 186 -0.65 -12.54 17.17
C ALA A 186 -0.29 -13.78 16.34
N GLU A 187 -0.96 -14.00 15.20
CA GLU A 187 -0.75 -15.18 14.38
C GLU A 187 -1.00 -14.94 12.88
N ARG A 188 -0.11 -15.48 12.06
CA ARG A 188 -0.28 -15.60 10.61
C ARG A 188 -0.35 -17.06 10.20
N SER A 189 -1.57 -17.56 9.97
CA SER A 189 -1.81 -18.98 9.64
C SER A 189 -3.09 -19.17 8.83
N PRO A 190 -3.28 -20.36 8.20
CA PRO A 190 -4.52 -20.68 7.49
C PRO A 190 -5.78 -20.56 8.34
N ARG A 191 -5.73 -20.90 9.64
CA ARG A 191 -6.92 -20.79 10.52
C ARG A 191 -7.32 -19.34 10.80
N VAL A 192 -6.36 -18.41 10.86
CA VAL A 192 -6.67 -16.97 10.94
C VAL A 192 -7.31 -16.51 9.64
N ALA A 193 -6.75 -16.90 8.50
CA ALA A 193 -7.33 -16.57 7.18
C ALA A 193 -8.77 -17.08 7.07
N ASP A 194 -9.06 -18.31 7.50
CA ASP A 194 -10.41 -18.89 7.50
C ASP A 194 -11.38 -18.10 8.39
N VAL A 195 -10.97 -17.69 9.61
CA VAL A 195 -11.79 -16.84 10.48
C VAL A 195 -12.09 -15.50 9.82
N LEU A 196 -11.08 -14.85 9.24
CA LEU A 196 -11.25 -13.57 8.57
C LEU A 196 -12.13 -13.68 7.33
N LEU A 197 -12.00 -14.75 6.53
CA LEU A 197 -12.84 -15.04 5.38
C LEU A 197 -14.31 -15.24 5.79
N ARG A 198 -14.58 -16.07 6.81
CA ARG A 198 -15.94 -16.25 7.35
C ARG A 198 -16.52 -14.95 7.91
N MET A 199 -15.69 -14.09 8.48
CA MET A 199 -16.11 -12.79 8.97
C MET A 199 -16.51 -11.86 7.81
N VAL A 200 -15.64 -11.67 6.81
CA VAL A 200 -15.95 -10.77 5.67
C VAL A 200 -17.11 -11.28 4.81
N ALA A 201 -17.34 -12.60 4.78
CA ALA A 201 -18.53 -13.18 4.16
C ALA A 201 -19.83 -12.67 4.80
N ARG A 202 -19.83 -12.47 6.13
CA ARG A 202 -21.02 -12.02 6.88
C ARG A 202 -21.12 -10.51 6.99
N LYS A 203 -20.00 -9.82 7.24
CA LYS A 203 -19.96 -8.38 7.56
C LYS A 203 -18.78 -7.69 6.87
N PRO A 204 -18.98 -6.49 6.27
CA PRO A 204 -17.88 -5.71 5.71
C PRO A 204 -16.79 -5.39 6.73
N SER A 205 -15.53 -5.49 6.33
CA SER A 205 -14.39 -5.08 7.14
C SER A 205 -13.18 -4.77 6.26
N LEU A 206 -12.92 -3.48 6.04
CA LEU A 206 -11.76 -3.03 5.28
C LEU A 206 -10.44 -3.53 5.85
N MET A 207 -10.32 -3.62 7.19
CA MET A 207 -9.11 -4.11 7.85
C MET A 207 -8.86 -5.60 7.57
N ALA A 208 -9.89 -6.45 7.62
CA ALA A 208 -9.72 -7.86 7.28
C ALA A 208 -9.42 -8.06 5.80
N LEU A 209 -10.10 -7.34 4.90
CA LEU A 209 -9.80 -7.38 3.47
C LEU A 209 -8.37 -6.93 3.18
N ARG A 210 -7.87 -5.92 3.89
CA ARG A 210 -6.48 -5.49 3.83
C ARG A 210 -5.53 -6.61 4.24
N ILE A 211 -5.71 -7.24 5.41
CA ILE A 211 -4.84 -8.33 5.89
C ILE A 211 -4.87 -9.53 4.93
N LEU A 212 -6.06 -9.96 4.51
CA LEU A 212 -6.22 -11.06 3.56
C LEU A 212 -5.51 -10.74 2.23
N SER A 213 -5.57 -9.50 1.77
CA SER A 213 -4.85 -9.06 0.57
C SER A 213 -3.33 -9.00 0.74
N GLU A 214 -2.83 -8.72 1.94
CA GLU A 214 -1.39 -8.76 2.26
C GLU A 214 -0.88 -10.21 2.28
N TRP A 215 -1.75 -11.16 2.61
CA TRP A 215 -1.44 -12.59 2.67
C TRP A 215 -1.67 -13.34 1.36
N GLY A 216 -2.30 -12.70 0.36
CA GLY A 216 -2.59 -13.30 -0.94
C GLY A 216 -3.81 -14.21 -0.94
N GLU A 217 -4.73 -14.03 0.01
CA GLU A 217 -5.96 -14.83 0.14
C GLU A 217 -7.02 -14.40 -0.89
N VAL A 218 -6.82 -14.78 -2.16
CA VAL A 218 -7.64 -14.35 -3.31
C VAL A 218 -9.13 -14.65 -3.18
N LYS A 219 -9.51 -15.63 -2.36
CA LYS A 219 -10.93 -15.94 -2.06
C LYS A 219 -11.68 -14.74 -1.48
N ALA A 220 -10.98 -13.84 -0.79
CA ALA A 220 -11.59 -12.64 -0.21
C ALA A 220 -12.09 -11.62 -1.26
N ARG A 221 -11.63 -11.73 -2.51
CA ARG A 221 -11.92 -10.78 -3.59
C ARG A 221 -13.42 -10.66 -3.86
N GLU A 222 -14.18 -11.74 -3.78
CA GLU A 222 -15.63 -11.72 -4.02
C GLU A 222 -16.37 -10.84 -3.00
N PHE A 223 -15.96 -10.90 -1.72
CA PHE A 223 -16.56 -10.10 -0.65
C PHE A 223 -16.18 -8.63 -0.78
N LEU A 224 -14.94 -8.35 -1.21
CA LEU A 224 -14.52 -7.00 -1.54
C LEU A 224 -15.33 -6.42 -2.71
N GLN A 225 -15.60 -7.19 -3.77
CA GLN A 225 -16.41 -6.73 -4.90
C GLN A 225 -17.86 -6.45 -4.49
N ARG A 226 -18.44 -7.27 -3.61
CA ARG A 226 -19.73 -6.98 -2.96
C ARG A 226 -19.69 -5.66 -2.21
N ASP A 227 -18.68 -5.45 -1.36
CA ASP A 227 -18.55 -4.25 -0.53
C ASP A 227 -18.31 -2.99 -1.40
N LEU A 228 -17.55 -3.11 -2.48
CA LEU A 228 -17.33 -2.05 -3.47
C LEU A 228 -18.64 -1.66 -4.18
N ALA A 229 -19.47 -2.64 -4.55
CA ALA A 229 -20.76 -2.41 -5.19
C ALA A 229 -21.79 -1.75 -4.25
N ALA A 230 -21.66 -1.97 -2.93
CA ALA A 230 -22.53 -1.39 -1.92
C ALA A 230 -22.08 0.01 -1.45
N LEU A 231 -20.98 0.55 -1.97
CA LEU A 231 -20.41 1.80 -1.49
C LEU A 231 -21.29 3.01 -1.83
N THR A 232 -21.61 3.80 -0.81
CA THR A 232 -22.38 5.04 -0.97
C THR A 232 -21.65 6.04 -1.89
N PRO A 233 -22.35 6.67 -2.85
CA PRO A 233 -21.78 7.74 -3.65
C PRO A 233 -21.23 8.88 -2.76
N GLY A 234 -19.96 9.26 -2.98
CA GLY A 234 -19.32 10.39 -2.28
C GLY A 234 -18.22 10.00 -1.29
N ASN A 235 -18.10 8.74 -0.89
CA ASN A 235 -16.97 8.29 -0.06
C ASN A 235 -15.74 7.95 -0.92
N ALA A 236 -14.95 8.97 -1.25
CA ALA A 236 -13.79 8.84 -2.11
C ALA A 236 -12.66 8.01 -1.50
N ALA A 237 -12.46 8.12 -0.19
CA ALA A 237 -11.39 7.43 0.53
C ALA A 237 -11.63 5.91 0.51
N ASP A 238 -12.84 5.47 0.84
CA ASP A 238 -13.17 4.04 0.81
C ASP A 238 -13.22 3.50 -0.62
N LEU A 239 -13.73 4.30 -1.58
CA LEU A 239 -13.70 3.93 -3.00
C LEU A 239 -12.26 3.66 -3.47
N TRP A 240 -11.34 4.54 -3.08
CA TRP A 240 -9.93 4.40 -3.43
C TRP A 240 -9.30 3.18 -2.75
N ALA A 241 -9.50 3.03 -1.44
CA ALA A 241 -8.96 1.91 -0.67
C ALA A 241 -9.46 0.55 -1.19
N LEU A 242 -10.77 0.40 -1.39
CA LEU A 242 -11.36 -0.83 -1.91
C LEU A 242 -10.95 -1.11 -3.35
N THR A 243 -10.86 -0.09 -4.21
CA THR A 243 -10.38 -0.26 -5.58
C THR A 243 -8.92 -0.71 -5.62
N ALA A 244 -8.05 -0.11 -4.80
CA ALA A 244 -6.65 -0.52 -4.71
C ALA A 244 -6.51 -1.97 -4.21
N LEU A 245 -7.34 -2.38 -3.24
CA LEU A 245 -7.39 -3.76 -2.77
C LEU A 245 -7.90 -4.73 -3.83
N ASP A 246 -8.91 -4.37 -4.65
CA ASP A 246 -9.38 -5.23 -5.76
C ASP A 246 -8.25 -5.51 -6.74
N ARG A 247 -7.51 -4.46 -7.12
CA ARG A 247 -6.35 -4.58 -8.02
C ARG A 247 -5.23 -5.40 -7.39
N ARG A 248 -5.01 -5.27 -6.07
CA ARG A 248 -4.06 -6.10 -5.35
C ARG A 248 -4.45 -7.59 -5.41
N PHE A 249 -5.73 -7.92 -5.21
CA PHE A 249 -6.21 -9.30 -5.34
C PHE A 249 -6.12 -9.81 -6.79
N GLU A 250 -6.43 -8.97 -7.78
CA GLU A 250 -6.26 -9.28 -9.20
C GLU A 250 -4.80 -9.63 -9.52
N ALA A 251 -3.84 -8.87 -8.97
CA ALA A 251 -2.43 -9.15 -9.13
C ALA A 251 -2.00 -10.47 -8.49
N TRP A 252 -2.53 -10.82 -7.31
CA TRP A 252 -2.30 -12.13 -6.72
C TRP A 252 -2.90 -13.27 -7.56
N GLU A 253 -4.10 -13.09 -8.10
CA GLU A 253 -4.75 -14.07 -8.97
C GLU A 253 -3.95 -14.30 -10.27
N ALA A 254 -3.41 -13.22 -10.85
CA ALA A 254 -2.54 -13.28 -12.02
C ALA A 254 -1.24 -14.06 -11.78
N LEU A 255 -0.76 -14.11 -10.53
CA LEU A 255 0.41 -14.90 -10.13
C LEU A 255 0.05 -16.39 -9.94
N ALA A 256 -1.14 -16.69 -9.42
CA ALA A 256 -1.62 -18.06 -9.21
C ALA A 256 -1.94 -18.80 -10.53
N ARG A 257 -2.19 -18.06 -11.62
CA ARG A 257 -2.35 -18.59 -12.97
C ARG A 257 -1.18 -18.14 -13.86
N PRO A 258 0.01 -18.78 -13.76
CA PRO A 258 1.11 -18.46 -14.65
C PRO A 258 0.70 -18.79 -16.09
N VAL A 259 0.83 -17.78 -16.97
CA VAL A 259 0.67 -17.92 -18.42
C VAL A 259 1.89 -18.61 -18.99
#